data_AF-M8D0K2-F1
#
_entry.id   AF-M8D0K2-F1
#
_cell.length_a   1.000
_cell.length_b   1.000
_cell.length_c   1.000
_cell.angle_alpha   90.00
_cell.angle_beta   90.00
_cell.angle_gamma   90.00
#
_symmetry.space_group_name_H-M   'P 1'
#
loop_
_entity.id
_entity.type
_entity.pdbx_description
1 polymer ?
#
loop_
_entity_poly.entity_id
_entity_poly.type
_entity_poly.pdbx_seq_one_letter_code
_entity_poly.pdbx_strand_id
1 'polypeptide(L)'
;MILETNIDDMNPEFYQYLFEKLFENGALDVFLIPIIMKKQRPGTLITVICEKENADKLKEIIFKETSTFGIRYYEVLRHKLDRDFSIVETPYGKVRVKKGYLNGKLIKAYPEYEDVKAIAEKTGNSISDIYRNVIRHIDLLFF
;
A
#
# COMPACT_ATOMS: atom_id res chain seq x y z
N MET A 1 1.67 6.99 13.03
CA MET A 1 2.63 8.09 12.80
C MET A 1 2.77 8.34 11.31
N ILE A 2 2.94 9.60 10.92
CA ILE A 2 3.47 9.99 9.62
C ILE A 2 4.89 10.53 9.83
N LEU A 3 5.84 10.08 9.02
CA LEU A 3 7.23 10.57 8.95
C LEU A 3 7.47 11.15 7.56
N GLU A 4 7.97 12.38 7.48
CA GLU A 4 8.14 13.12 6.24
C GLU A 4 9.53 13.74 6.13
N THR A 5 10.14 13.62 4.95
CA THR A 5 11.38 14.32 4.61
C THR A 5 11.42 14.72 3.14
N ASN A 6 12.09 15.84 2.85
CA ASN A 6 12.28 16.32 1.47
C ASN A 6 13.70 16.01 1.02
N ILE A 7 13.86 15.54 -0.20
CA ILE A 7 15.15 15.14 -0.79
C ILE A 7 15.30 15.77 -2.18
N ASP A 8 16.36 16.54 -2.43
CA ASP A 8 16.68 17.14 -3.74
C ASP A 8 18.05 16.73 -4.31
N ASP A 9 18.80 15.87 -3.61
CA ASP A 9 20.20 15.58 -3.88
C ASP A 9 20.58 14.09 -3.76
N MET A 10 19.59 13.19 -3.83
CA MET A 10 19.77 11.73 -3.80
C MET A 10 19.54 11.08 -5.17
N ASN A 11 20.28 10.01 -5.47
CA ASN A 11 20.01 9.18 -6.65
C ASN A 11 18.61 8.52 -6.52
N PRO A 12 17.69 8.73 -7.48
CA PRO A 12 16.36 8.12 -7.44
C PRO A 12 16.34 6.59 -7.45
N GLU A 13 17.36 5.91 -7.96
CA GLU A 13 17.43 4.45 -7.94
C GLU A 13 17.45 3.89 -6.51
N PHE A 14 17.88 4.68 -5.53
CA PHE A 14 17.98 4.24 -4.13
C PHE A 14 16.61 4.18 -3.43
N TYR A 15 15.56 4.78 -4.01
CA TYR A 15 14.22 4.71 -3.43
C TYR A 15 13.69 3.28 -3.33
N GLN A 16 14.01 2.40 -4.29
CA GLN A 16 13.56 1.01 -4.21
C GLN A 16 14.13 0.32 -2.97
N TYR A 17 15.44 0.42 -2.76
CA TYR A 17 16.11 -0.17 -1.60
C TYR A 17 15.60 0.42 -0.27
N LEU A 18 15.36 1.74 -0.23
CA LEU A 18 14.73 2.39 0.91
C LEU A 18 13.33 1.82 1.19
N PHE A 19 12.49 1.66 0.17
CA PHE A 19 11.13 1.10 0.33
C PHE A 19 11.19 -0.31 0.90
N GLU A 20 12.03 -1.17 0.35
CA GLU A 20 12.24 -2.54 0.83
C GLU A 20 12.61 -2.53 2.33
N LYS A 21 13.61 -1.71 2.73
CA LYS A 21 14.02 -1.60 4.13
C LYS A 21 12.93 -1.07 5.04
N LEU A 22 12.17 -0.08 4.61
CA LEU A 22 11.09 0.48 5.43
C LEU A 22 9.97 -0.56 5.64
N PHE A 23 9.55 -1.26 4.59
CA PHE A 23 8.52 -2.30 4.71
C PHE A 23 8.98 -3.50 5.53
N GLU A 24 10.21 -3.99 5.34
CA GLU A 24 10.82 -5.05 6.16
C GLU A 24 10.82 -4.70 7.66
N ASN A 25 10.83 -3.41 8.00
CA ASN A 25 10.95 -2.92 9.36
C ASN A 25 9.66 -2.32 9.92
N GLY A 26 8.52 -2.55 9.26
CA GLY A 26 7.19 -2.26 9.81
C GLY A 26 6.59 -0.93 9.38
N ALA A 27 7.02 -0.35 8.26
CA ALA A 27 6.23 0.67 7.59
C ALA A 27 4.91 0.05 7.09
N LEU A 28 3.82 0.76 7.34
CA LEU A 28 2.47 0.40 6.87
C LEU A 28 2.24 0.88 5.44
N ASP A 29 2.89 1.97 5.06
CA ASP A 29 2.82 2.58 3.73
C ASP A 29 4.05 3.48 3.50
N VAL A 30 4.49 3.58 2.25
CA VAL A 30 5.57 4.47 1.82
C VAL A 30 5.23 5.02 0.45
N PHE A 31 5.31 6.33 0.27
CA PHE A 31 5.07 6.95 -1.03
C PHE A 31 5.93 8.21 -1.25
N LEU A 32 6.05 8.58 -2.52
CA LEU A 32 6.84 9.70 -3.00
C LEU A 32 5.92 10.75 -3.64
N ILE A 33 6.14 12.02 -3.32
CA ILE A 33 5.46 13.15 -3.97
C ILE A 33 6.54 14.03 -4.64
N PRO A 34 6.46 14.27 -5.97
CA PRO A 34 7.36 15.23 -6.61
C PRO A 34 7.03 16.65 -6.13
N ILE A 35 8.06 17.40 -5.74
CA ILE A 35 7.94 18.77 -5.24
C ILE A 35 8.98 19.69 -5.87
N ILE A 36 8.74 21.00 -5.82
CA ILE A 36 9.76 22.01 -6.13
C ILE A 36 10.26 22.61 -4.80
N MET A 37 11.57 22.61 -4.63
CA MET A 37 12.25 23.10 -3.43
C MET A 37 12.91 24.46 -3.67
N LYS A 38 13.52 25.04 -2.62
CA LYS A 38 14.27 26.30 -2.72
C LYS A 38 15.28 26.25 -3.88
N LYS A 39 15.59 27.41 -4.46
CA LYS A 39 16.46 27.51 -5.65
C LYS A 39 15.93 26.73 -6.86
N GLN A 40 14.59 26.54 -6.95
CA GLN A 40 13.89 25.87 -8.06
C GLN A 40 14.36 24.44 -8.32
N ARG A 41 14.89 23.77 -7.29
CA ARG A 41 15.36 22.40 -7.44
C ARG A 41 14.18 21.43 -7.42
N PRO A 42 14.06 20.54 -8.41
CA PRO A 42 13.16 19.39 -8.30
C PRO A 42 13.60 18.53 -7.11
N GLY A 43 12.63 18.11 -6.30
CA GLY A 43 12.85 17.24 -5.16
C GLY A 43 11.70 16.26 -4.98
N THR A 44 11.83 15.41 -3.97
CA THR A 44 10.84 14.40 -3.61
C THR A 44 10.54 14.50 -2.13
N LEU A 45 9.26 14.60 -1.78
CA LEU A 45 8.77 14.37 -0.43
C LEU A 45 8.56 12.86 -0.25
N ILE A 46 9.35 12.27 0.64
CA ILE A 46 9.15 10.89 1.11
C ILE A 46 8.18 10.96 2.28
N THR A 47 7.12 10.15 2.23
CA THR A 47 6.19 9.98 3.35
C THR A 47 6.12 8.52 3.75
N VAL A 48 6.30 8.26 5.05
CA VAL A 48 6.23 6.92 5.66
C VAL A 48 5.13 6.91 6.70
N ILE A 49 4.19 5.97 6.59
CA ILE A 49 3.15 5.73 7.59
C ILE A 49 3.56 4.50 8.40
N CYS A 50 3.55 4.61 9.72
CA CYS A 50 3.91 3.50 10.61
C CYS A 50 3.13 3.53 11.93
N GLU A 51 3.13 2.41 12.64
CA GLU A 51 2.71 2.37 14.05
C GLU A 51 3.74 3.10 14.92
N LYS A 52 3.32 3.59 16.09
CA LYS A 52 4.14 4.46 16.95
C LYS A 52 5.40 3.75 17.43
N GLU A 53 5.31 2.46 17.69
CA GLU A 53 6.37 1.60 18.21
C GLU A 53 7.51 1.41 17.19
N ASN A 54 7.21 1.55 15.88
CA ASN A 54 8.21 1.40 14.81
C ASN A 54 8.86 2.73 14.41
N ALA A 55 8.37 3.87 14.93
CA ALA A 55 8.75 5.19 14.43
C ALA A 55 10.24 5.50 14.59
N ASP A 56 10.85 5.17 15.74
CA ASP A 56 12.27 5.44 15.99
C ASP A 56 13.17 4.63 15.06
N LYS A 57 12.89 3.34 14.93
CA LYS A 57 13.59 2.44 14.02
C LYS A 57 13.51 2.89 12.56
N LEU A 58 12.34 3.34 12.11
CA LEU A 58 12.17 3.81 10.73
C LEU A 58 12.86 5.16 10.49
N LYS A 59 12.91 6.05 11.49
CA LYS A 59 13.71 7.29 11.40
C LYS A 59 15.20 6.98 11.23
N GLU A 60 15.74 6.01 11.96
CA GLU A 60 17.14 5.57 11.81
C GLU A 60 17.43 5.09 10.38
N ILE A 61 16.53 4.29 9.80
CA ILE A 61 16.66 3.84 8.40
C ILE A 61 16.65 5.04 7.45
N ILE A 62 15.71 5.98 7.62
CA ILE A 62 15.63 7.17 6.76
C ILE A 62 16.92 8.00 6.84
N PHE A 63 17.47 8.20 8.04
CA PHE A 63 18.73 8.94 8.19
C PHE A 63 19.93 8.23 7.58
N LYS A 64 19.96 6.89 7.63
CA LYS A 64 21.07 6.11 7.11
C LYS A 64 21.04 5.99 5.58
N GLU A 65 19.85 5.81 5.02
CA GLU A 65 19.66 5.44 3.61
C GLU A 65 19.24 6.63 2.72
N THR A 66 19.12 7.84 3.28
CA THR A 66 18.81 9.05 2.50
C THR A 66 19.78 10.19 2.83
N SER A 67 19.80 11.22 1.99
CA SER A 67 20.61 12.43 2.21
C SER A 67 20.01 13.41 3.23
N THR A 68 18.87 13.09 3.85
CA THR A 68 18.21 14.04 4.75
C THR A 68 18.98 14.27 6.04
N PHE A 69 18.93 15.51 6.51
CA PHE A 69 19.37 15.89 7.86
C PHE A 69 18.23 15.97 8.88
N GLY A 70 16.98 15.78 8.47
CA GLY A 70 15.84 15.93 9.39
C GLY A 70 14.56 15.27 8.91
N ILE A 71 13.77 14.81 9.86
CA ILE A 71 12.48 14.18 9.62
C ILE A 71 11.42 14.94 10.42
N ARG A 72 10.36 15.38 9.76
CA ARG A 72 9.16 15.90 10.41
C ARG A 72 8.24 14.73 10.70
N TYR A 73 7.64 14.67 11.87
CA TYR A 73 6.74 13.58 12.21
C TYR A 73 5.59 14.04 13.09
N TYR A 74 4.46 13.34 12.97
CA TYR A 74 3.26 13.63 13.73
C TYR A 74 2.36 12.39 13.88
N GLU A 75 1.55 12.40 14.92
CA GLU A 75 0.49 11.43 15.12
C GLU A 75 -0.69 11.75 14.18
N VAL A 76 -1.27 10.72 13.57
CA VAL A 76 -2.46 10.84 12.73
C VAL A 76 -3.43 9.74 13.13
N LEU A 77 -4.70 10.10 13.30
CA LEU A 77 -5.77 9.15 13.54
C LEU A 77 -6.29 8.62 12.21
N ARG A 78 -6.59 7.33 12.17
CA ARG A 78 -7.17 6.69 10.99
C ARG A 78 -8.40 5.90 11.39
N HIS A 79 -9.54 6.28 10.84
CA HIS A 79 -10.74 5.47 10.89
C HIS A 79 -10.67 4.40 9.78
N LYS A 80 -10.78 3.13 10.15
CA LYS A 80 -10.70 1.99 9.23
C LYS A 80 -12.00 1.18 9.36
N LEU A 81 -12.46 0.61 8.25
CA LEU A 81 -13.48 -0.43 8.28
C LEU A 81 -12.91 -1.67 8.95
N ASP A 82 -13.77 -2.39 9.66
CA ASP A 82 -13.47 -3.77 10.01
C ASP A 82 -13.33 -4.57 8.71
N ARG A 83 -12.38 -5.49 8.69
CA ARG A 83 -12.07 -6.27 7.50
C ARG A 83 -11.75 -7.70 7.86
N ASP A 84 -12.19 -8.60 7.01
CA ASP A 84 -11.76 -9.99 7.00
C ASP A 84 -11.47 -10.42 5.57
N PHE A 85 -11.05 -11.68 5.46
CA PHE A 85 -10.86 -12.35 4.20
C PHE A 85 -11.63 -13.66 4.21
N SER A 86 -12.25 -13.99 3.09
CA SER A 86 -12.84 -15.31 2.86
C SER A 86 -12.42 -15.86 1.51
N ILE A 87 -12.36 -17.17 1.37
CA ILE A 87 -12.15 -17.81 0.08
C ILE A 87 -13.52 -18.03 -0.58
N VAL A 88 -13.65 -17.62 -1.84
CA VAL A 88 -14.83 -17.84 -2.67
C VAL A 88 -14.44 -18.76 -3.83
N GLU A 89 -15.27 -19.77 -4.10
CA GLU A 89 -15.14 -20.60 -5.29
C GLU A 89 -15.78 -19.89 -6.47
N THR A 90 -14.99 -19.63 -7.52
CA THR A 90 -15.46 -19.01 -8.76
C THR A 90 -15.29 -20.01 -9.92
N PRO A 91 -15.92 -19.77 -11.08
CA PRO A 91 -15.68 -20.57 -12.28
C PRO A 91 -14.22 -20.63 -12.73
N TYR A 92 -13.37 -19.71 -12.27
CA TYR A 92 -11.95 -19.63 -12.61
C TYR A 92 -11.03 -20.20 -11.52
N GLY A 93 -11.59 -20.64 -10.39
CA GLY A 93 -10.86 -21.14 -9.23
C GLY A 93 -11.18 -20.39 -7.94
N LYS A 94 -10.42 -20.73 -6.90
CA LYS A 94 -10.55 -20.13 -5.57
C LYS A 94 -9.93 -18.74 -5.56
N VAL A 95 -10.67 -17.76 -5.06
CA VAL A 95 -10.22 -16.38 -4.94
C VAL A 95 -10.43 -15.91 -3.51
N ARG A 96 -9.39 -15.34 -2.90
CA ARG A 96 -9.53 -14.61 -1.64
C ARG A 96 -10.27 -13.32 -1.89
N VAL A 97 -11.26 -13.05 -1.04
CA VAL A 97 -12.13 -11.88 -1.12
C VAL A 97 -11.93 -11.08 0.15
N LYS A 98 -11.47 -9.84 -0.03
CA LYS A 98 -11.35 -8.85 1.02
C LYS A 98 -12.69 -8.19 1.25
N LYS A 99 -13.20 -8.30 2.47
CA LYS A 99 -14.49 -7.70 2.87
C LYS A 99 -14.27 -6.50 3.76
N GLY A 100 -15.13 -5.50 3.60
CA GLY A 100 -15.16 -4.30 4.43
C GLY A 100 -16.52 -4.13 5.10
N TYR A 101 -16.50 -3.99 6.41
CA TYR A 101 -17.70 -3.86 7.24
C TYR A 101 -17.75 -2.48 7.90
N LEU A 102 -18.94 -1.88 7.89
CA LEU A 102 -19.24 -0.65 8.61
C LEU A 102 -20.33 -0.96 9.63
N ASN A 103 -20.04 -0.77 10.92
CA ASN A 103 -20.95 -1.10 12.03
C ASN A 103 -21.45 -2.56 11.95
N GLY A 104 -20.56 -3.51 11.66
CA GLY A 104 -20.89 -4.93 11.49
C GLY A 104 -21.60 -5.29 10.19
N LYS A 105 -22.01 -4.31 9.36
CA LYS A 105 -22.65 -4.56 8.07
C LYS A 105 -21.62 -4.63 6.96
N LEU A 106 -21.65 -5.69 6.15
CA LEU A 106 -20.86 -5.80 4.94
C LEU A 106 -21.29 -4.71 3.94
N ILE A 107 -20.35 -3.89 3.48
CA ILE A 107 -20.62 -2.80 2.52
C ILE A 107 -19.80 -2.90 1.24
N LYS A 108 -18.73 -3.69 1.23
CA LYS A 108 -17.93 -3.95 0.03
C LYS A 108 -17.16 -5.25 0.14
N ALA A 109 -17.02 -5.94 -0.97
CA ALA A 109 -16.24 -7.15 -1.11
C ALA A 109 -15.48 -7.08 -2.44
N TYR A 110 -14.16 -7.27 -2.41
CA TYR A 110 -13.32 -7.21 -3.61
C TYR A 110 -12.40 -8.42 -3.67
N PRO A 111 -12.15 -8.99 -4.85
CA PRO A 111 -11.16 -10.06 -4.99
C PRO A 111 -9.75 -9.53 -4.75
N GLU A 112 -8.90 -10.36 -4.16
CA GLU A 112 -7.48 -10.06 -4.01
C GLU A 112 -6.79 -10.08 -5.37
N TYR A 113 -5.99 -9.03 -5.62
CA TYR A 113 -5.37 -8.78 -6.92
C TYR A 113 -4.43 -9.91 -7.35
N GLU A 114 -3.61 -10.44 -6.43
CA GLU A 114 -2.66 -11.52 -6.75
C GLU A 114 -3.35 -12.80 -7.20
N ASP A 115 -4.53 -13.12 -6.64
CA ASP A 115 -5.30 -14.30 -7.05
C ASP A 115 -5.90 -14.09 -8.45
N VAL A 116 -6.42 -12.90 -8.72
CA VAL A 116 -6.95 -12.51 -10.04
C VAL A 116 -5.84 -12.54 -11.10
N LYS A 117 -4.66 -12.02 -10.76
CA LYS A 117 -3.47 -12.06 -11.63
C LYS A 117 -3.04 -13.50 -11.92
N ALA A 118 -2.92 -14.34 -10.89
CA ALA A 118 -2.53 -15.75 -11.07
C ALA A 118 -3.54 -16.52 -11.96
N ILE A 119 -4.84 -16.25 -11.82
CA ILE A 119 -5.87 -16.84 -12.68
C ILE A 119 -5.73 -16.34 -14.12
N ALA A 120 -5.48 -15.04 -14.34
CA ALA A 120 -5.28 -14.48 -15.67
C ALA A 120 -4.07 -15.14 -16.36
N GLU A 121 -2.93 -15.25 -15.66
CA GLU A 121 -1.72 -15.92 -16.16
C GLU A 121 -1.97 -17.41 -16.48
N LYS A 122 -2.69 -18.12 -15.61
CA LYS A 122 -3.00 -19.54 -15.81
C LYS A 122 -3.95 -19.80 -16.97
N THR A 123 -4.92 -18.92 -17.19
CA THR A 123 -5.99 -19.13 -18.18
C THR A 123 -5.70 -18.45 -19.52
N GLY A 124 -4.72 -17.55 -19.58
CA GLY A 124 -4.42 -16.75 -20.77
C GLY A 124 -5.44 -15.63 -21.05
N ASN A 125 -6.44 -15.44 -20.18
CA ASN A 125 -7.41 -14.36 -20.31
C ASN A 125 -6.85 -13.03 -19.81
N SER A 126 -7.44 -11.92 -20.25
CA SER A 126 -7.07 -10.61 -19.73
C SER A 126 -7.42 -10.51 -18.24
N ILE A 127 -6.55 -9.86 -17.48
CA ILE A 127 -6.79 -9.60 -16.05
C ILE A 127 -8.08 -8.79 -15.83
N SER A 128 -8.43 -7.91 -16.77
CA SER A 128 -9.65 -7.11 -16.72
C SER A 128 -10.90 -7.99 -16.84
N ASP A 129 -10.89 -9.00 -17.72
CA ASP A 129 -12.01 -9.91 -17.89
C ASP A 129 -12.16 -10.84 -16.69
N ILE A 130 -11.04 -11.40 -16.18
CA ILE A 130 -11.08 -12.20 -14.95
C ILE A 130 -11.62 -11.37 -13.80
N TYR A 131 -11.07 -10.17 -13.57
CA TYR A 131 -11.53 -9.30 -12.49
C TYR A 131 -13.03 -8.99 -12.61
N ARG A 132 -13.51 -8.64 -13.81
CA ARG A 132 -14.92 -8.31 -14.05
C ARG A 132 -15.86 -9.49 -13.81
N ASN A 133 -15.47 -10.70 -14.20
CA ASN A 133 -16.30 -11.87 -13.98
C ASN A 133 -16.28 -12.33 -12.52
N VAL A 134 -15.11 -12.27 -11.87
CA VAL A 134 -14.95 -12.59 -10.45
C VAL A 134 -15.71 -11.59 -9.58
N ILE A 135 -15.61 -10.28 -9.83
CA ILE A 135 -16.36 -9.29 -9.04
C ILE A 135 -17.87 -9.46 -9.20
N ARG A 136 -18.39 -9.75 -10.41
CA ARG A 136 -19.81 -10.06 -10.61
C ARG A 136 -20.27 -11.29 -9.83
N HIS A 137 -19.42 -12.32 -9.75
CA HIS A 137 -19.71 -13.51 -8.96
C HIS A 137 -19.73 -13.22 -7.46
N ILE A 138 -18.78 -12.41 -6.98
CA ILE A 138 -18.70 -11.95 -5.58
C ILE A 138 -19.92 -11.11 -5.22
N ASP A 139 -20.33 -10.19 -6.11
CA ASP A 139 -21.50 -9.34 -5.87
C ASP A 139 -22.74 -10.21 -5.66
N LEU A 140 -23.01 -11.18 -6.55
CA LEU A 140 -24.14 -12.12 -6.42
C LEU A 140 -24.14 -12.96 -5.13
N LEU A 141 -22.98 -13.17 -4.50
CA LEU A 141 -22.85 -13.95 -3.28
C LEU A 141 -23.06 -13.11 -2.01
N PHE A 142 -22.79 -11.82 -2.07
CA PHE A 142 -22.73 -10.96 -0.89
C PHE A 142 -23.71 -9.78 -0.90
N PHE A 143 -24.28 -9.42 -2.06
CA PHE A 143 -25.15 -8.25 -2.28
C PHE A 143 -26.33 -8.58 -3.19
#